data_AF-A0A9Q3DIP6-F1
#
_entry.id   AF-A0A9Q3DIP6-F1
#
_cell.length_a   1.000
_cell.length_b   1.000
_cell.length_c   1.000
_cell.angle_alpha   90.00
_cell.angle_beta   90.00
_cell.angle_gamma   90.00
#
_symmetry.space_group_name_H-M   'P 1'
#
loop_
_entity.id
_entity.type
_entity.pdbx_description
1 polymer ?
#
loop_
_entity_poly.entity_id
_entity_poly.type
_entity_poly.pdbx_seq_one_letter_code
_entity_poly.pdbx_strand_id
1 'polypeptide(L)'
;MTITYRTLINTILHECHDCVLAGHLSEDRTLGRVKPCSWWANWRKYVSEYFQTCDRCQKENRATGKKFRMIIQIQEPNYPREIGLMDWVTALPPGGDRSFNQCIVIVDN
;
A
#
# COMPACT_ATOMS: atom_id res chain seq x y z
N MET A 1 13.33 -32.31 15.36
CA MET A 1 13.99 -31.64 16.49
C MET A 1 13.43 -30.22 16.54
N THR A 2 12.76 -29.83 17.61
CA THR A 2 12.05 -28.54 17.70
C THR A 2 12.98 -27.51 18.31
N ILE A 3 13.20 -26.38 17.63
CA ILE A 3 14.02 -25.30 18.18
C ILE A 3 13.22 -24.56 19.25
N THR A 4 13.83 -24.30 20.42
CA THR A 4 13.19 -23.57 21.53
C THR A 4 13.98 -22.32 21.93
N TYR A 5 15.26 -22.23 21.60
CA TYR A 5 16.11 -21.10 21.95
C TYR A 5 15.76 -19.86 21.10
N ARG A 6 15.33 -18.78 21.76
CA ARG A 6 14.93 -17.54 21.08
C ARG A 6 16.06 -16.90 20.28
N THR A 7 17.29 -16.97 20.78
CA THR A 7 18.48 -16.46 20.10
C THR A 7 18.68 -17.12 18.74
N LEU A 8 18.60 -18.46 18.70
CA LEU A 8 18.72 -19.22 17.45
C LEU A 8 17.58 -18.91 16.47
N ILE A 9 16.35 -18.78 16.97
CA ILE A 9 15.20 -18.38 16.14
C ILE A 9 15.46 -17.01 15.49
N ASN A 10 15.93 -16.03 16.27
CA ASN A 10 16.22 -14.70 15.73
C ASN A 10 17.35 -14.73 14.68
N THR A 11 18.40 -15.54 14.89
CA THR A 11 19.47 -15.72 13.88
C THR A 11 18.91 -16.28 12.58
N ILE A 12 18.06 -17.29 12.64
CA ILE A 12 17.45 -17.88 11.44
C ILE A 12 16.57 -16.85 10.72
N LEU A 13 15.79 -16.06 11.46
CA LEU A 13 14.93 -15.02 10.89
C LEU A 13 15.76 -13.93 10.20
N HIS A 14 16.85 -13.49 10.83
CA HIS A 14 17.81 -12.56 10.24
C HIS A 14 18.38 -13.08 8.92
N GLU A 15 18.85 -14.34 8.88
CA GLU A 15 19.39 -14.93 7.66
C GLU A 15 18.34 -15.10 6.55
N CYS A 16 17.09 -15.34 6.91
CA CYS A 16 16.02 -15.52 5.92
C CYS A 16 15.47 -14.19 5.38
N HIS A 17 15.60 -13.09 6.14
CA HIS A 17 14.95 -11.81 5.87
C HIS A 17 15.93 -10.64 5.65
N ASP A 18 16.81 -10.37 6.61
CA ASP A 18 17.66 -9.17 6.67
C ASP A 18 19.02 -9.33 6.00
N CYS A 19 19.48 -10.57 5.82
CA CYS A 19 20.78 -10.76 5.17
C CYS A 19 20.79 -10.11 3.79
N VAL A 20 21.94 -9.58 3.37
CA VAL A 20 22.07 -8.83 2.11
C VAL A 20 21.59 -9.66 0.91
N LEU A 21 21.78 -10.98 0.96
CA LEU A 21 21.34 -11.92 -0.06
C LEU A 21 19.83 -12.26 0.04
N ALA A 22 19.22 -12.05 1.20
CA ALA A 22 17.81 -12.28 1.42
C ALA A 22 16.94 -11.18 0.82
N GLY A 23 17.41 -9.93 0.83
CA GLY A 23 16.82 -8.83 0.07
C GLY A 23 15.47 -8.32 0.60
N HIS A 24 15.13 -8.53 1.88
CA HIS A 24 13.90 -8.02 2.50
C HIS A 24 12.61 -8.35 1.71
N LEU A 25 12.54 -9.58 1.19
CA LEU A 25 11.39 -10.05 0.42
C LEU A 25 10.12 -10.14 1.29
N SER A 26 8.97 -10.30 0.64
CA SER A 26 7.66 -10.40 1.30
C SER A 26 7.61 -11.48 2.39
N GLU A 27 6.64 -11.34 3.30
CA GLU A 27 6.40 -12.30 4.36
C GLU A 27 6.26 -13.73 3.83
N ASP A 28 5.50 -13.95 2.76
CA ASP A 28 5.33 -15.26 2.11
C ASP A 28 6.65 -15.86 1.62
N ARG A 29 7.54 -15.03 1.06
CA ARG A 29 8.87 -15.46 0.61
C ARG A 29 9.75 -15.83 1.80
N THR A 30 9.68 -15.03 2.87
CA THR A 30 10.41 -15.28 4.12
C THR A 30 9.93 -16.59 4.77
N LEU A 31 8.62 -16.82 4.84
CA LEU A 31 8.01 -18.09 5.30
C LEU A 31 8.50 -19.28 4.46
N GLY A 32 8.59 -19.09 3.14
CA GLY A 32 9.11 -20.10 2.21
C GLY A 32 10.57 -20.49 2.48
N ARG A 33 11.40 -19.55 2.92
CA ARG A 33 12.82 -19.80 3.29
C ARG A 33 12.99 -20.42 4.66
N VAL A 34 12.18 -20.01 5.64
CA VAL A 34 12.26 -20.56 7.01
C VAL A 34 11.82 -22.03 7.04
N LYS A 35 10.77 -22.37 6.28
CA LYS A 35 10.14 -23.71 6.25
C LYS A 35 11.13 -24.88 6.04
N PRO A 36 12.06 -24.86 5.07
CA PRO A 36 13.01 -25.96 4.88
C PRO A 36 14.15 -25.98 5.91
N CYS A 37 14.49 -24.84 6.52
CA CYS A 37 15.68 -24.73 7.36
C CYS A 37 15.43 -25.14 8.82
N SER A 38 14.19 -25.02 9.31
CA SER A 38 13.94 -25.06 10.75
C SER A 38 12.46 -25.19 11.11
N TRP A 39 12.19 -25.69 12.32
CA TRP A 39 10.82 -25.80 12.83
C TRP A 39 10.77 -25.51 14.34
N TRP A 40 9.79 -24.70 14.74
CA TRP A 40 9.43 -24.43 16.14
C TRP A 40 7.92 -24.22 16.31
N ALA A 41 7.45 -24.26 17.56
CA ALA A 41 6.04 -24.00 17.86
C ALA A 41 5.65 -22.57 17.44
N ASN A 42 4.53 -22.43 16.74
CA ASN A 42 4.03 -21.15 16.23
C ASN A 42 5.01 -20.39 15.31
N TRP A 43 5.88 -21.10 14.57
CA TRP A 43 6.92 -20.46 13.75
C TRP A 43 6.41 -19.43 12.76
N ARG A 44 5.25 -19.66 12.14
CA ARG A 44 4.64 -18.68 11.23
C ARG A 44 4.30 -17.37 11.92
N LYS A 45 3.77 -17.44 13.15
CA LYS A 45 3.46 -16.26 13.96
C LYS A 45 4.73 -15.46 14.26
N TYR A 46 5.81 -16.15 14.61
CA TYR A 46 7.11 -15.51 14.87
C TYR A 46 7.69 -14.83 13.63
N VAL A 47 7.57 -15.45 12.46
CA VAL A 47 7.98 -14.83 11.19
C VAL A 47 7.15 -13.57 10.92
N SER A 48 5.83 -13.63 11.15
CA SER A 48 4.94 -12.48 10.96
C SER A 48 5.28 -11.32 11.91
N GLU A 49 5.46 -11.61 13.20
CA GLU A 49 5.88 -10.62 14.20
C GLU A 49 7.22 -10.00 13.83
N TYR A 50 8.19 -10.82 13.40
CA TYR A 50 9.50 -10.33 12.95
C TYR A 50 9.39 -9.41 11.73
N PHE A 51 8.61 -9.81 10.73
CA PHE A 51 8.38 -9.01 9.53
C PHE A 51 7.72 -7.65 9.84
N GLN A 52 6.78 -7.62 10.79
CA GLN A 52 6.15 -6.39 11.26
C GLN A 52 7.14 -5.43 11.95
N THR A 53 8.22 -5.94 12.54
CA THR A 53 9.28 -5.12 13.14
C THR A 53 10.30 -4.58 12.13
N CYS A 54 10.26 -5.00 10.87
CA CYS A 54 11.22 -4.53 9.86
C CYS A 54 10.82 -3.15 9.30
N ASP A 55 11.48 -2.11 9.80
CA ASP A 55 11.26 -0.71 9.37
C ASP A 55 11.31 -0.51 7.86
N ARG A 56 12.25 -1.20 7.18
CA ARG A 56 12.42 -1.09 5.73
C ARG A 56 11.19 -1.62 5.01
N CYS A 57 10.77 -2.83 5.34
CA CYS A 57 9.60 -3.44 4.74
C CYS A 57 8.32 -2.66 5.04
N GLN A 58 8.16 -2.12 6.25
CA GLN A 58 6.96 -1.34 6.59
C GLN A 58 6.90 0.02 5.86
N LYS A 59 8.04 0.61 5.52
CA LYS A 59 8.10 1.86 4.75
C LYS A 59 7.97 1.63 3.24
N GLU A 60 8.59 0.58 2.72
CA GLU A 60 8.62 0.28 1.28
C GLU A 60 7.36 -0.45 0.80
N ASN A 61 6.80 -1.37 1.59
CA ASN A 61 5.55 -2.04 1.25
C ASN A 61 4.37 -1.10 1.49
N ARG A 62 4.08 -0.30 0.47
CA ARG A 62 2.78 0.37 0.38
C ARG A 62 1.72 -0.71 0.30
N ALA A 63 0.70 -0.66 1.16
CA ALA A 63 -0.44 -1.54 1.07
C ALA A 63 -1.02 -1.48 -0.36
N THR A 64 -0.86 -2.55 -1.14
CA THR A 64 -1.34 -2.63 -2.52
C THR A 64 -2.84 -2.92 -2.61
N GLY A 65 -3.53 -2.99 -1.47
CA GLY A 65 -4.98 -2.97 -1.45
C GLY A 65 -5.46 -1.61 -1.95
N LYS A 66 -6.20 -1.58 -3.06
CA LYS A 66 -7.06 -0.42 -3.36
C LYS A 66 -7.75 -0.07 -2.05
N LYS A 67 -7.58 1.16 -1.55
CA LYS A 67 -8.54 1.68 -0.59
C LYS A 67 -9.88 1.48 -1.27
N PHE A 68 -10.71 0.56 -0.78
CA PHE A 68 -12.11 0.48 -1.16
C PHE A 68 -12.73 1.79 -0.65
N ARG A 69 -12.47 2.87 -1.37
CA ARG A 69 -13.26 4.07 -1.26
C ARG A 69 -14.59 3.65 -1.86
N MET A 70 -15.65 3.72 -1.05
CA MET A 70 -16.98 3.75 -1.60
C MET A 70 -16.98 4.82 -2.70
N ILE A 71 -17.43 4.44 -3.89
CA ILE A 71 -17.77 5.41 -4.92
C ILE A 71 -18.82 6.30 -4.26
N ILE A 72 -18.49 7.57 -4.04
CA ILE A 72 -19.48 8.52 -3.56
C ILE A 72 -20.42 8.74 -4.73
N GLN A 73 -21.62 8.19 -4.61
CA GLN A 73 -22.68 8.45 -5.58
C GLN A 73 -23.27 9.82 -5.26
N ILE A 74 -23.17 10.74 -6.21
CA ILE A 74 -23.87 12.03 -6.14
C ILE A 74 -25.37 11.71 -6.29
N GLN A 75 -26.20 12.29 -5.43
CA GLN A 75 -27.66 12.10 -5.51
C GLN A 75 -28.18 12.74 -6.80
N GLU A 76 -29.18 12.11 -7.43
CA GLU A 76 -29.88 12.74 -8.54
C GLU A 76 -30.72 13.93 -8.00
N PRO A 77 -30.64 15.10 -8.64
CA PRO A 77 -31.42 16.25 -8.23
C PRO A 77 -32.89 16.04 -8.59
N ASN A 78 -33.78 16.61 -7.77
CA ASN A 78 -35.22 16.58 -8.00
C ASN A 78 -35.66 17.78 -8.86
N TYR A 79 -34.87 18.86 -8.87
CA TYR A 79 -35.17 20.09 -9.60
C TYR A 79 -33.94 20.68 -10.29
N PRO A 80 -34.11 21.40 -11.41
CA PRO A 80 -33.00 22.09 -12.07
C PRO A 80 -32.28 23.06 -11.13
N ARG A 81 -30.94 23.12 -11.21
CA ARG A 81 -30.06 23.97 -10.40
C ARG A 81 -29.98 23.61 -8.92
N GLU A 82 -30.38 22.41 -8.55
CA GLU A 82 -30.25 21.89 -7.19
C GLU A 82 -28.82 21.41 -6.89
N ILE A 83 -28.16 20.79 -7.88
CA ILE A 83 -26.81 20.25 -7.74
C ILE A 83 -25.93 20.78 -8.88
N GLY A 84 -25.00 21.67 -8.53
CA GLY A 84 -23.96 22.14 -9.45
C GLY A 84 -22.65 21.41 -9.23
N LEU A 85 -22.10 20.81 -10.29
CA LEU A 85 -20.75 20.25 -10.30
C LEU A 85 -19.79 21.27 -10.90
N MET A 86 -18.66 21.48 -10.24
CA MET A 86 -17.64 22.43 -10.70
C MET A 86 -16.28 21.77 -10.74
N ASP A 87 -15.54 21.99 -11.83
CA ASP A 87 -14.15 21.54 -11.96
C ASP A 87 -13.30 22.55 -12.73
N TRP A 88 -11.98 22.53 -12.49
CA TRP A 88 -11.02 23.34 -13.22
C TRP A 88 -10.29 22.50 -14.25
N VAL A 89 -10.43 22.88 -15.52
CA VAL A 89 -9.55 22.39 -16.58
C VAL A 89 -8.37 23.35 -16.67
N THR A 90 -7.17 22.83 -16.41
CA THR A 90 -5.94 23.62 -16.36
C THR A 90 -4.96 23.20 -17.46
N ALA A 91 -3.91 24.01 -17.66
CA ALA A 91 -2.85 23.77 -18.66
C ALA A 91 -3.34 23.69 -20.12
N LEU A 92 -4.37 24.45 -20.47
CA LEU A 92 -4.79 24.63 -21.85
C LEU A 92 -3.77 25.50 -22.61
N PRO A 93 -3.65 25.34 -23.95
CA PRO A 93 -2.94 26.31 -24.77
C PRO A 93 -3.47 27.73 -24.51
N PRO A 94 -2.59 28.75 -24.36
CA PRO A 94 -3.03 30.12 -24.15
C PRO A 94 -3.97 30.60 -25.26
N GLY A 95 -5.13 31.12 -24.88
CA GLY A 95 -6.19 31.53 -25.80
C GLY A 95 -6.58 33.01 -25.64
N GLY A 96 -6.86 33.63 -26.79
CA GLY A 96 -7.34 35.02 -26.90
C GLY A 96 -6.30 36.08 -26.54
N ASP A 97 -6.69 37.35 -26.62
CA ASP A 97 -5.80 38.50 -26.41
C ASP A 97 -5.22 38.56 -24.99
N ARG A 98 -5.87 37.91 -24.03
CA ARG A 98 -5.46 37.85 -22.62
C ARG A 98 -4.72 36.57 -22.25
N SER A 99 -4.50 35.65 -23.19
CA SER A 99 -3.72 34.41 -22.99
C SER A 99 -4.22 33.54 -21.82
N PHE A 100 -5.53 33.38 -21.67
CA PHE A 100 -6.09 32.48 -20.65
C PHE A 100 -5.73 31.03 -20.97
N ASN A 101 -5.39 30.24 -19.95
CA ASN A 101 -4.94 28.85 -20.10
C ASN A 101 -5.71 27.86 -19.20
N GLN A 102 -6.84 28.31 -18.64
CA GLN A 102 -7.67 27.51 -17.75
C GLN A 102 -9.13 27.92 -17.92
N CYS A 103 -10.05 26.99 -17.69
CA CYS A 103 -11.48 27.28 -17.60
C CYS A 103 -12.11 26.56 -16.43
N ILE A 104 -13.12 27.20 -15.84
CA ILE A 104 -14.03 26.53 -14.90
C ILE A 104 -15.16 25.89 -15.70
N VAL A 105 -15.39 24.61 -15.46
CA VAL A 105 -16.51 23.86 -16.02
C VAL A 105 -17.58 23.79 -14.94
N ILE A 106 -18.79 24.21 -15.27
CA ILE A 106 -19.95 24.14 -14.38
C ILE A 106 -21.00 23.30 -15.09
N VAL A 107 -21.44 22.22 -14.45
CA VAL A 107 -22.49 21.33 -14.95
C VAL A 107 -23.67 21.39 -14.00
N ASP A 108 -24.84 21.74 -14.54
CA ASP A 108 -26.11 21.55 -13.85
C ASP A 108 -26.52 20.08 -14.04
N ASN A 109 -26.54 19.32 -12.94
CA ASN A 109 -27.00 17.94 -12.92
C ASN A 109 -28.52 17.92 -12.69
#